data_AF-A0A6H9YFS9-F1
#
_entry.id   AF-A0A6H9YFS9-F1
#
_cell.length_a   1.000
_cell.length_b   1.000
_cell.length_c   1.000
_cell.angle_alpha   90.00
_cell.angle_beta   90.00
_cell.angle_gamma   90.00
#
_symmetry.space_group_name_H-M   'P 1'
#
loop_
_entity.id
_entity.type
_entity.pdbx_description
1 polymer ?
#
loop_
_entity_poly.entity_id
_entity_poly.type
_entity_poly.pdbx_seq_one_letter_code
_entity_poly.pdbx_strand_id
1 'polypeptide(L)'
;MQHAFVYDEVAILVRHWFEIDLTDSHLEHGARLELRRLVPQEPRGTESAAQKVLVDQPLWRADLFDRLDGPPGNFAAAHFHPYFTGPEPSERHYIEESPWEWLRKRLANPPGLTDLQLTTWDIEDMARDAPEIVEAARRRAATECTSAQHCFTWTRDARQAVHVMLDRLERPDLLDRDHVLPWSRPS
;
A
#
# COMPACT_ATOMS: atom_id res chain seq x y z
N MET A 1 -2.34 -11.08 3.61
CA MET A 1 -0.93 -11.54 3.50
C MET A 1 -0.14 -10.43 2.84
N GLN A 2 1.01 -10.10 3.41
CA GLN A 2 1.89 -9.02 2.98
C GLN A 2 3.20 -9.63 2.47
N HIS A 3 3.75 -9.09 1.39
CA HIS A 3 5.10 -9.37 0.92
C HIS A 3 6.00 -8.21 1.29
N ALA A 4 7.26 -8.49 1.58
CA ALA A 4 8.28 -7.48 1.79
C ALA A 4 9.49 -7.85 0.92
N PHE A 5 9.93 -6.91 0.10
CA PHE A 5 11.20 -6.94 -0.60
C PHE A 5 12.14 -6.04 0.21
N VAL A 6 13.18 -6.60 0.79
CA VAL A 6 14.07 -5.90 1.72
C VAL A 6 15.45 -5.84 1.10
N TYR A 7 15.98 -4.62 1.00
CA TYR A 7 17.27 -4.29 0.44
C TYR A 7 18.19 -3.80 1.56
N ASP A 8 19.24 -3.03 1.22
CA ASP A 8 20.26 -2.60 2.17
C ASP A 8 19.73 -1.53 3.12
N GLU A 9 19.11 -0.46 2.57
CA GLU A 9 18.61 0.66 3.38
C GLU A 9 17.09 0.82 3.32
N VAL A 10 16.41 0.10 2.43
CA VAL A 10 14.96 0.25 2.21
C VAL A 10 14.24 -1.09 2.09
N ALA A 11 12.92 -1.03 2.21
CA ALA A 11 12.04 -2.13 1.87
C ALA A 11 10.80 -1.65 1.13
N ILE A 12 10.31 -2.47 0.21
CA ILE A 12 9.00 -2.31 -0.43
C ILE A 12 8.04 -3.31 0.20
N LEU A 13 7.00 -2.79 0.83
CA LEU A 13 5.89 -3.58 1.37
C LEU A 13 4.76 -3.63 0.36
N VAL A 14 4.26 -4.82 0.06
CA VAL A 14 3.15 -5.05 -0.87
C VAL A 14 2.04 -5.84 -0.20
N ARG A 15 0.83 -5.28 -0.20
CA ARG A 15 -0.35 -5.88 0.45
C ARG A 15 -1.63 -5.52 -0.27
N HIS A 16 -2.70 -6.25 0.04
CA HIS A 16 -4.05 -5.75 -0.23
C HIS A 16 -4.42 -4.73 0.86
N TRP A 17 -5.20 -3.73 0.49
CA TRP A 17 -5.72 -2.72 1.38
C TRP A 17 -7.19 -2.44 1.07
N PHE A 18 -7.91 -1.99 2.10
CA PHE A 18 -9.30 -1.57 2.03
C PHE A 18 -9.42 -0.28 2.85
N GLU A 19 -10.03 0.74 2.27
CA GLU A 19 -10.32 2.01 2.93
C GLU A 19 -11.68 2.58 2.52
N ILE A 20 -12.09 3.59 3.28
CA ILE A 20 -13.30 4.37 3.04
C ILE A 20 -12.84 5.80 2.79
N ASP A 21 -13.21 6.37 1.65
CA ASP A 21 -12.99 7.79 1.42
C ASP A 21 -13.80 8.62 2.43
N LEU A 22 -13.14 9.52 3.14
CA LEU A 22 -13.78 10.25 4.24
C LEU A 22 -14.80 11.28 3.77
N THR A 23 -14.68 11.75 2.53
CA THR A 23 -15.47 12.85 1.97
C THR A 23 -16.74 12.33 1.33
N ASP A 24 -16.61 11.32 0.45
CA ASP A 24 -17.73 10.79 -0.33
C ASP A 24 -18.25 9.42 0.16
N SER A 25 -17.56 8.80 1.14
CA SER A 25 -17.89 7.48 1.70
C SER A 25 -17.84 6.32 0.72
N HIS A 26 -17.20 6.48 -0.43
CA HIS A 26 -16.94 5.36 -1.33
C HIS A 26 -15.92 4.40 -0.72
N LEU A 27 -16.11 3.14 -1.05
CA LEU A 27 -15.24 2.07 -0.61
C LEU A 27 -14.17 1.82 -1.67
N GLU A 28 -12.92 1.84 -1.23
CA GLU A 28 -11.74 1.70 -2.10
C GLU A 28 -10.93 0.49 -1.65
N HIS A 29 -10.45 -0.29 -2.62
CA HIS A 29 -9.62 -1.45 -2.31
C HIS A 29 -8.68 -1.82 -3.44
N GLY A 30 -7.59 -2.51 -3.11
CA GLY A 30 -6.63 -2.98 -4.10
C GLY A 30 -5.23 -3.13 -3.54
N ALA A 31 -4.23 -3.01 -4.41
CA ALA A 31 -2.85 -3.21 -4.03
C ALA A 31 -2.24 -1.92 -3.47
N ARG A 32 -1.72 -1.98 -2.25
CA ARG A 32 -0.92 -0.92 -1.64
C ARG A 32 0.54 -1.32 -1.67
N LEU A 33 1.38 -0.40 -2.15
CA LEU A 33 2.83 -0.50 -2.14
C LEU A 33 3.41 0.64 -1.32
N GLU A 34 4.29 0.33 -0.37
CA GLU A 34 4.97 1.33 0.44
C GLU A 34 6.47 1.11 0.38
N LEU A 35 7.21 2.12 -0.07
CA LEU A 35 8.66 2.17 0.09
C LEU A 35 8.96 2.81 1.45
N ARG A 36 9.74 2.12 2.26
CA ARG A 36 10.10 2.55 3.61
C ARG A 36 11.59 2.41 3.84
N ARG A 37 12.17 3.34 4.62
CA ARG A 37 13.56 3.24 5.07
C ARG A 37 13.66 2.27 6.25
N LEU A 38 14.74 1.48 6.24
CA LEU A 38 15.13 0.63 7.35
C LEU A 38 15.77 1.49 8.44
N VAL A 39 15.47 1.16 9.69
CA VAL A 39 16.12 1.80 10.83
C VAL A 39 17.36 0.97 11.19
N PRO A 40 18.57 1.54 11.17
CA PRO A 40 19.78 0.84 11.62
C PRO A 40 19.58 0.26 13.02
N GLN A 41 20.01 -0.98 13.21
CA GLN A 41 19.87 -1.70 14.47
C GLN A 41 21.25 -1.97 15.06
N GLU A 42 21.40 -1.79 16.37
CA GLU A 42 22.58 -2.26 17.08
C GLU A 42 22.71 -3.79 16.93
N PRO A 43 23.91 -4.30 16.60
CA PRO A 43 24.15 -5.74 16.55
C PRO A 43 23.77 -6.40 17.88
N ARG A 44 23.10 -7.55 17.80
CA ARG A 44 22.72 -8.33 18.99
C ARG A 44 23.26 -9.75 18.93
N GLY A 45 23.65 -10.25 20.10
CA GLY A 45 24.10 -11.63 20.27
C GLY A 45 25.45 -11.90 19.61
N THR A 46 25.64 -13.15 19.18
CA THR A 46 26.84 -13.60 18.47
C THR A 46 26.77 -13.28 16.98
N GLU A 47 27.84 -13.59 16.24
CA GLU A 47 27.91 -13.43 14.78
C GLU A 47 26.84 -14.22 14.00
N SER A 48 26.28 -15.28 14.61
CA SER A 48 25.22 -16.11 14.01
C SER A 48 23.82 -15.77 14.55
N ALA A 49 23.70 -14.79 15.44
CA ALA A 49 22.42 -14.43 16.02
C ALA A 49 21.51 -13.77 14.99
N ALA A 50 20.21 -14.11 15.01
CA ALA A 50 19.22 -13.44 14.19
C ALA A 50 19.18 -11.95 14.55
N GLN A 51 19.34 -11.07 13.56
CA GLN A 51 19.27 -9.61 13.76
C GLN A 51 17.83 -9.10 13.66
N LYS A 52 17.60 -7.87 14.09
CA LYS A 52 16.32 -7.19 13.87
C LYS A 52 16.32 -6.57 12.47
N VAL A 53 15.17 -6.57 11.82
CA VAL A 53 14.90 -5.76 10.64
C VAL A 53 13.71 -4.87 11.01
N LEU A 54 13.93 -3.55 11.04
CA LEU A 54 12.89 -2.59 11.38
C LEU A 54 12.60 -1.73 10.16
N VAL A 55 11.45 -1.99 9.53
CA VAL A 55 10.92 -1.22 8.40
C VAL A 55 9.95 -0.18 8.95
N ASP A 56 10.31 1.10 8.89
CA ASP A 56 9.56 2.13 9.62
C ASP A 56 9.19 3.34 8.74
N GLN A 57 10.16 4.23 8.48
CA GLN A 57 9.93 5.55 7.90
C GLN A 57 9.36 5.44 6.47
N PRO A 58 8.10 5.85 6.23
CA PRO A 58 7.54 5.85 4.88
C PRO A 58 8.18 6.94 4.03
N LEU A 59 8.58 6.57 2.82
CA LEU A 59 9.19 7.49 1.86
C LEU A 59 8.23 7.78 0.70
N TRP A 60 7.49 6.76 0.26
CA TRP A 60 6.62 6.82 -0.90
C TRP A 60 5.56 5.74 -0.81
N ARG A 61 4.36 6.01 -1.36
CA ARG A 61 3.27 5.02 -1.40
C ARG A 61 2.52 5.09 -2.71
N ALA A 62 2.15 3.94 -3.25
CA ALA A 62 1.18 3.83 -4.33
C ALA A 62 0.01 2.95 -3.91
N ASP A 63 -1.19 3.41 -4.23
CA ASP A 63 -2.46 2.79 -3.92
C ASP A 63 -3.17 2.53 -5.23
N LEU A 64 -3.05 1.31 -5.75
CA LEU A 64 -3.62 0.90 -7.03
C LEU A 64 -5.01 0.31 -6.78
N PHE A 65 -5.95 1.20 -6.48
CA PHE A 65 -7.28 0.85 -5.98
C PHE A 65 -8.38 1.03 -7.02
N ASP A 66 -9.36 0.12 -6.96
CA ASP A 66 -10.67 0.31 -7.55
C ASP A 66 -11.58 1.02 -6.55
N ARG A 67 -12.61 1.69 -7.07
CA ARG A 67 -13.84 1.97 -6.31
C ARG A 67 -14.81 0.79 -6.47
N LEU A 68 -15.40 0.33 -5.37
CA LEU A 68 -16.29 -0.84 -5.34
C LEU A 68 -17.64 -0.64 -6.05
N ASP A 69 -18.05 0.61 -6.27
CA ASP A 69 -19.27 0.96 -7.01
C ASP A 69 -19.05 1.01 -8.54
N GLY A 70 -17.81 0.76 -9.00
CA GLY A 70 -17.47 0.61 -10.41
C GLY A 70 -17.20 -0.85 -10.82
N PRO A 71 -16.97 -1.12 -12.12
CA PRO A 71 -16.60 -2.46 -12.59
C PRO A 71 -15.23 -2.87 -12.04
N PRO A 72 -15.00 -4.14 -11.66
CA PRO A 72 -13.68 -4.59 -11.21
C PRO A 72 -12.56 -4.32 -12.24
N GLY A 73 -11.41 -3.90 -11.75
CA GLY A 73 -10.25 -3.44 -12.53
C GLY A 73 -10.38 -2.02 -13.08
N ASN A 74 -11.29 -1.19 -12.54
CA ASN A 74 -11.49 0.18 -13.01
C ASN A 74 -10.37 1.15 -12.63
N PHE A 75 -9.65 0.87 -11.54
CA PHE A 75 -8.59 1.71 -10.99
C PHE A 75 -8.98 3.18 -10.80
N ALA A 76 -10.26 3.47 -10.58
CA ALA A 76 -10.79 4.83 -10.47
C ALA A 76 -10.29 5.57 -9.22
N ALA A 77 -9.74 4.84 -8.25
CA ALA A 77 -9.09 5.38 -7.06
C ALA A 77 -7.57 5.21 -7.08
N ALA A 78 -6.97 4.86 -8.23
CA ALA A 78 -5.52 4.64 -8.30
C ALA A 78 -4.75 5.95 -8.17
N HIS A 79 -3.86 6.02 -7.17
CA HIS A 79 -3.08 7.21 -6.87
C HIS A 79 -1.75 6.85 -6.21
N PHE A 80 -0.91 7.87 -6.00
CA PHE A 80 0.31 7.75 -5.23
C PHE A 80 0.59 9.00 -4.41
N HIS A 81 1.45 8.82 -3.41
CA HIS A 81 1.94 9.85 -2.52
C HIS A 81 3.46 9.96 -2.72
N PRO A 82 3.95 11.04 -3.35
CA PRO A 82 5.38 11.20 -3.63
C PRO A 82 6.26 11.30 -2.39
N TYR A 83 5.73 11.76 -1.25
CA TYR A 83 6.48 11.92 0.00
C TYR A 83 5.56 11.83 1.22
N PHE A 84 6.18 11.84 2.41
CA PHE A 84 5.50 11.82 3.71
C PHE A 84 6.05 12.91 4.63
N THR A 85 5.20 13.46 5.50
CA THR A 85 5.60 14.31 6.63
C THR A 85 5.36 13.53 7.91
N GLY A 86 6.41 12.94 8.48
CA GLY A 86 6.26 11.95 9.55
C GLY A 86 5.53 10.71 9.02
N PRO A 87 4.47 10.21 9.69
CA PRO A 87 3.67 9.09 9.19
C PRO A 87 2.60 9.50 8.17
N GLU A 88 2.40 10.81 7.97
CA GLU A 88 1.29 11.32 7.16
C GLU A 88 1.70 11.43 5.68
N PRO A 89 0.92 10.85 4.75
CA PRO A 89 1.20 10.97 3.32
C PRO A 89 0.96 12.39 2.82
N SER A 90 1.65 12.76 1.73
CA SER A 90 1.30 13.95 0.94
C SER A 90 -0.10 13.83 0.32
N GLU A 91 -0.54 14.85 -0.42
CA GLU A 91 -1.77 14.75 -1.23
C GLU A 91 -1.75 13.60 -2.25
N ARG A 92 -2.93 13.21 -2.72
CA ARG A 92 -3.11 12.15 -3.72
C ARG A 92 -2.73 12.67 -5.11
N HIS A 93 -1.85 11.96 -5.80
CA HIS A 93 -1.59 12.17 -7.24
C HIS A 93 -2.17 11.00 -8.03
N TYR A 94 -3.23 11.26 -8.81
CA TYR A 94 -3.94 10.22 -9.56
C TYR A 94 -3.12 9.67 -10.72
N ILE A 95 -3.32 8.38 -11.01
CA ILE A 95 -2.62 7.66 -12.07
C ILE A 95 -3.58 7.50 -13.26
N GLU A 96 -3.30 8.23 -14.35
CA GLU A 96 -4.15 8.22 -15.55
C GLU A 96 -3.81 7.10 -16.55
N GLU A 97 -2.57 6.63 -16.55
CA GLU A 97 -2.14 5.53 -17.42
C GLU A 97 -2.43 4.15 -16.78
N SER A 98 -2.13 3.06 -17.48
CA SER A 98 -2.24 1.70 -16.93
C SER A 98 -1.46 1.59 -15.60
N PRO A 99 -2.12 1.31 -14.45
CA PRO A 99 -1.46 1.34 -13.14
C PRO A 99 -0.29 0.38 -13.02
N TRP A 100 -0.34 -0.74 -13.73
CA TRP A 100 0.72 -1.74 -13.74
C TRP A 100 1.92 -1.32 -14.57
N GLU A 101 1.67 -0.68 -15.72
CA GLU A 101 2.75 -0.15 -16.54
C GLU A 101 3.40 1.06 -15.86
N TRP A 102 2.58 1.93 -15.28
CA TRP A 102 3.02 3.02 -14.41
C TRP A 102 3.90 2.49 -13.29
N LEU A 103 3.44 1.49 -12.53
CA LEU A 103 4.21 0.94 -11.41
C LEU A 103 5.53 0.34 -11.88
N ARG A 104 5.53 -0.40 -13.00
CA ARG A 104 6.77 -0.94 -13.57
C ARG A 104 7.75 0.17 -13.95
N LYS A 105 7.29 1.23 -14.60
CA LYS A 105 8.11 2.42 -14.93
C LYS A 105 8.64 3.07 -13.65
N ARG A 106 7.80 3.16 -12.63
CA ARG A 106 8.16 3.73 -11.32
C ARG A 106 9.17 2.88 -10.55
N LEU A 107 9.13 1.57 -10.63
CA LEU A 107 10.15 0.75 -9.96
C LEU A 107 11.46 0.72 -10.74
N ALA A 108 11.38 0.81 -12.07
CA ALA A 108 12.56 0.78 -12.92
C ALA A 108 13.39 2.08 -12.85
N ASN A 109 12.74 3.27 -12.91
CA ASN A 109 13.46 4.54 -12.86
C ASN A 109 12.53 5.78 -12.82
N PRO A 110 12.04 6.25 -11.66
CA PRO A 110 11.19 7.43 -11.59
C PRO A 110 11.92 8.67 -11.08
N PRO A 111 11.58 9.85 -11.62
CA PRO A 111 12.06 11.14 -11.11
C PRO A 111 11.76 11.39 -9.62
N GLY A 112 10.77 10.70 -9.04
CA GLY A 112 10.40 10.88 -7.64
C GLY A 112 11.17 10.02 -6.65
N LEU A 113 11.70 8.85 -7.07
CA LEU A 113 12.52 8.02 -6.17
C LEU A 113 13.96 8.56 -6.08
N THR A 114 14.43 9.27 -7.10
CA THR A 114 15.75 9.93 -7.08
C THR A 114 15.86 11.00 -6.00
N ASP A 115 14.76 11.64 -5.65
CA ASP A 115 14.72 12.68 -4.59
C ASP A 115 14.72 12.08 -3.17
N LEU A 116 14.51 10.76 -3.04
CA LEU A 116 14.43 10.07 -1.74
C LEU A 116 15.80 9.72 -1.14
N GLN A 117 16.88 10.13 -1.82
CA GLN A 117 18.26 9.89 -1.40
C GLN A 117 18.54 8.40 -1.15
N LEU A 118 18.04 7.55 -2.05
CA LEU A 118 18.34 6.11 -2.01
C LEU A 118 19.77 5.86 -2.49
N THR A 119 20.38 4.78 -2.02
CA THR A 119 21.67 4.36 -2.56
C THR A 119 21.51 3.89 -4.01
N THR A 120 22.58 3.96 -4.79
CA THR A 120 22.56 3.44 -6.18
C THR A 120 22.30 1.94 -6.20
N TRP A 121 22.78 1.20 -5.19
CA TRP A 121 22.57 -0.24 -5.06
C TRP A 121 21.09 -0.59 -4.84
N ASP A 122 20.42 0.10 -3.90
CA ASP A 122 18.99 -0.10 -3.67
C ASP A 122 18.17 0.21 -4.94
N ILE A 123 18.52 1.29 -5.66
CA ILE A 123 17.84 1.65 -6.92
C ILE A 123 18.02 0.54 -7.97
N GLU A 124 19.25 0.04 -8.15
CA GLU A 124 19.56 -1.01 -9.12
C GLU A 124 18.87 -2.34 -8.79
N ASP A 125 18.86 -2.73 -7.51
CA ASP A 125 18.21 -3.96 -7.04
C ASP A 125 16.69 -3.85 -7.13
N MET A 126 16.10 -2.72 -6.74
CA MET A 126 14.66 -2.46 -6.95
C MET A 126 14.27 -2.51 -8.42
N ALA A 127 15.09 -1.93 -9.31
CA ALA A 127 14.84 -1.97 -10.74
C ALA A 127 14.94 -3.39 -11.31
N ARG A 128 15.88 -4.20 -10.80
CA ARG A 128 16.03 -5.61 -11.17
C ARG A 128 14.81 -6.44 -10.74
N ASP A 129 14.30 -6.22 -9.54
CA ASP A 129 13.18 -6.97 -8.96
C ASP A 129 11.81 -6.41 -9.34
N ALA A 130 11.76 -5.29 -10.06
CA ALA A 130 10.53 -4.63 -10.47
C ALA A 130 9.46 -5.58 -11.06
N PRO A 131 9.78 -6.55 -11.94
CA PRO A 131 8.80 -7.52 -12.43
C PRO A 131 8.15 -8.34 -11.30
N GLU A 132 8.94 -8.78 -10.32
CA GLU A 132 8.46 -9.62 -9.21
C GLU A 132 7.60 -8.81 -8.22
N ILE A 133 7.99 -7.56 -7.95
CA ILE A 133 7.20 -6.63 -7.13
C ILE A 133 5.85 -6.34 -7.79
N VAL A 134 5.84 -6.08 -9.11
CA VAL A 134 4.60 -5.85 -9.87
C VAL A 134 3.71 -7.09 -9.81
N GLU A 135 4.26 -8.29 -9.99
CA GLU A 135 3.48 -9.53 -9.88
C GLU A 135 2.95 -9.77 -8.46
N ALA A 136 3.73 -9.44 -7.43
CA ALA A 136 3.25 -9.49 -6.05
C ALA A 136 2.09 -8.52 -5.80
N ALA A 137 2.11 -7.34 -6.43
CA ALA A 137 1.04 -6.36 -6.36
C ALA A 137 -0.20 -6.83 -7.15
N ARG A 138 -0.04 -7.42 -8.33
CA ARG A 138 -1.15 -8.01 -9.11
C ARG A 138 -1.88 -9.10 -8.33
N ARG A 139 -1.16 -9.96 -7.62
CA ARG A 139 -1.76 -10.97 -6.70
C ARG A 139 -2.50 -10.35 -5.50
N ARG A 140 -2.45 -9.03 -5.35
CA ARG A 140 -3.16 -8.23 -4.34
C ARG A 140 -4.06 -7.18 -4.98
N ALA A 141 -4.31 -7.25 -6.28
CA ALA A 141 -5.18 -6.32 -6.99
C ALA A 141 -6.64 -6.43 -6.50
N ALA A 142 -7.42 -5.39 -6.78
CA ALA A 142 -8.85 -5.36 -6.51
C ALA A 142 -9.59 -6.53 -7.16
N THR A 143 -9.23 -6.89 -8.40
CA THR A 143 -9.83 -7.99 -9.17
C THR A 143 -9.71 -9.37 -8.51
N GLU A 144 -8.75 -9.55 -7.60
CA GLU A 144 -8.56 -10.81 -6.88
C GLU A 144 -9.46 -10.92 -5.64
N CYS A 145 -9.98 -9.79 -5.14
CA CYS A 145 -10.96 -9.79 -4.07
C CYS A 145 -12.39 -9.68 -4.62
N THR A 146 -13.11 -10.80 -4.59
CA THR A 146 -14.46 -10.93 -5.20
C THR A 146 -15.64 -10.75 -4.23
N SER A 147 -15.39 -10.52 -2.93
CA SER A 147 -16.46 -10.28 -1.95
C SER A 147 -15.92 -9.55 -0.70
N ALA A 148 -16.81 -8.88 0.05
CA ALA A 148 -16.48 -8.22 1.31
C ALA A 148 -15.76 -9.16 2.30
N GLN A 149 -16.24 -10.40 2.45
CA GLN A 149 -15.63 -11.38 3.36
C GLN A 149 -14.22 -11.81 2.89
N HIS A 150 -14.00 -11.91 1.58
CA HIS A 150 -12.68 -12.23 1.03
C HIS A 150 -11.71 -11.07 1.28
N CYS A 151 -12.11 -9.83 0.97
CA CYS A 151 -11.32 -8.62 1.22
C CYS A 151 -10.96 -8.50 2.70
N PHE A 152 -11.94 -8.71 3.58
CA PHE A 152 -11.71 -8.70 5.02
C PHE A 152 -10.68 -9.73 5.44
N THR A 153 -10.74 -10.96 4.94
CA THR A 153 -9.77 -12.02 5.27
C THR A 153 -8.32 -11.58 4.96
N TRP A 154 -8.14 -10.79 3.90
CA TRP A 154 -6.84 -10.25 3.49
C TRP A 154 -6.41 -9.00 4.25
N THR A 155 -7.36 -8.25 4.80
CA THR A 155 -7.18 -6.92 5.41
C THR A 155 -7.64 -6.87 6.87
N ARG A 156 -7.63 -8.00 7.57
CA ARG A 156 -7.99 -8.09 9.00
C ARG A 156 -7.23 -7.09 9.87
N ASP A 157 -5.99 -6.80 9.48
CA ASP A 157 -5.10 -5.85 10.14
C ASP A 157 -5.43 -4.38 9.82
N ALA A 158 -6.16 -4.10 8.74
CA ALA A 158 -6.68 -2.76 8.43
C ALA A 158 -7.90 -2.38 9.30
N ARG A 159 -8.45 -3.33 10.06
CA ARG A 159 -9.69 -3.15 10.83
C ARG A 159 -9.68 -1.92 11.75
N GLN A 160 -8.57 -1.68 12.45
CA GLN A 160 -8.45 -0.50 13.30
C GLN A 160 -8.48 0.80 12.49
N ALA A 161 -7.83 0.83 11.33
CA ALA A 161 -7.87 1.98 10.43
C ALA A 161 -9.29 2.22 9.89
N VAL A 162 -10.01 1.15 9.51
CA VAL A 162 -11.41 1.24 9.07
C VAL A 162 -12.31 1.81 10.16
N HIS A 163 -12.15 1.40 11.43
CA HIS A 163 -12.90 2.03 12.53
C HIS A 163 -12.63 3.52 12.66
N VAL A 164 -11.36 3.94 12.57
CA VAL A 164 -11.01 5.37 12.58
C VAL A 164 -11.64 6.11 11.42
N MET A 165 -11.72 5.50 10.22
CA MET A 165 -12.39 6.10 9.06
C MET A 165 -13.89 6.23 9.30
N LEU A 166 -14.55 5.18 9.81
CA LEU A 166 -15.98 5.18 10.14
C LEU A 166 -16.35 6.31 11.11
N ASP A 167 -15.51 6.57 12.11
CA ASP A 167 -15.72 7.63 13.10
C ASP A 167 -15.54 9.04 12.52
N ARG A 168 -14.96 9.17 11.33
CA ARG A 168 -14.57 10.45 10.71
C ARG A 168 -15.29 10.74 9.39
N LEU A 169 -16.24 9.90 8.97
CA LEU A 169 -16.97 10.11 7.72
C LEU A 169 -17.74 11.43 7.74
N GLU A 170 -17.60 12.23 6.69
CA GLU A 170 -18.40 13.43 6.47
C GLU A 170 -19.84 13.08 6.03
N ARG A 171 -19.99 11.95 5.31
CA ARG A 171 -21.25 11.50 4.70
C ARG A 171 -21.64 10.06 5.07
N PRO A 172 -21.78 9.73 6.36
CA PRO A 172 -22.08 8.36 6.82
C PRO A 172 -23.44 7.80 6.36
N ASP A 173 -24.28 8.65 5.75
CA ASP A 173 -25.53 8.29 5.07
C ASP A 173 -25.31 7.58 3.74
N LEU A 174 -24.19 7.83 3.07
CA LEU A 174 -23.85 7.25 1.76
C LEU A 174 -23.09 5.92 1.85
N LEU A 175 -22.65 5.55 3.06
CA LEU A 175 -21.84 4.36 3.27
C LEU A 175 -22.63 3.07 2.99
N ASP A 176 -22.07 2.19 2.15
CA ASP A 176 -22.52 0.79 2.05
C ASP A 176 -22.13 0.03 3.33
N ARG A 177 -23.03 0.08 4.30
CA ARG A 177 -22.82 -0.54 5.62
C ARG A 177 -22.68 -2.04 5.52
N ASP A 178 -23.44 -2.69 4.63
CA ASP A 178 -23.45 -4.14 4.47
C ASP A 178 -22.08 -4.65 4.01
N HIS A 179 -21.44 -3.92 3.09
CA HIS A 179 -20.08 -4.25 2.65
C HIS A 179 -19.05 -4.06 3.76
N VAL A 180 -19.19 -3.04 4.61
CA VAL A 180 -18.22 -2.75 5.70
C VAL A 180 -18.43 -3.63 6.94
N LEU A 181 -19.57 -4.33 7.06
CA LEU A 181 -19.90 -5.18 8.22
C LEU A 181 -18.77 -6.11 8.70
N PRO A 182 -17.98 -6.77 7.83
CA PRO A 182 -16.91 -7.64 8.29
C PRO A 182 -15.84 -6.93 9.14
N TRP A 183 -15.58 -5.64 8.88
CA TRP A 183 -14.60 -4.85 9.64
C TRP A 183 -15.19 -4.26 10.92
N SER A 184 -16.50 -3.99 10.98
CA SER A 184 -17.13 -3.29 12.11
C SER A 184 -17.51 -4.17 13.31
N ARG A 185 -17.55 -5.50 13.15
CA ARG A 185 -17.92 -6.43 14.24
C ARG A 185 -16.84 -6.54 15.30
N PRO A 186 -17.12 -6.47 16.61
CA PRO A 186 -16.13 -6.71 17.67
C PRO A 186 -15.45 -8.08 17.52
N SER A 187 -14.15 -8.14 17.85
CA SER A 187 -13.34 -9.38 17.80
C SER A 187 -13.75 -10.37 18.88
#